data_AF-A0A8T5HET1-F1
#
_entry.id   AF-A0A8T5HET1-F1
#
_cell.length_a   1.000
_cell.length_b   1.000
_cell.length_c   1.000
_cell.angle_alpha   90.00
_cell.angle_beta   90.00
_cell.angle_gamma   90.00
#
_symmetry.space_group_name_H-M   'P 1'
#
loop_
_entity.id
_entity.type
_entity.pdbx_description
1 polymer ?
#
loop_
_entity_poly.entity_id
_entity_poly.type
_entity_poly.pdbx_seq_one_letter_code
_entity_poly.pdbx_strand_id
1 'polypeptide(L)'
;MELEKALSELEKVYKDCLSSNWGGYGAEPIDEVTYQYAVSFLKLLPEDVPTPDICPEPAGDIGFEWRKRKGRTFIVGVDKEKTLSYVGLYDGENIPGEKTFEDTMPDIIIDLIKKVYQEITNP
;
A
#
# COMPACT_ATOMS: atom_id res chain seq x y z
N MET A 1 7.65 11.00 13.54
CA MET A 1 7.70 9.74 14.30
C MET A 1 7.04 8.58 13.56
N GLU A 2 5.72 8.59 13.29
CA GLU A 2 5.06 7.47 12.57
C GLU A 2 5.45 7.38 11.08
N LEU A 3 5.44 8.51 10.34
CA LEU A 3 5.88 8.53 8.94
C LEU A 3 7.36 8.15 8.77
N GLU A 4 8.24 8.61 9.65
CA GLU A 4 9.68 8.28 9.61
C GLU A 4 9.91 6.78 9.80
N LYS A 5 9.14 6.15 10.69
CA LYS A 5 9.19 4.70 10.89
C LYS A 5 8.74 3.96 9.64
N ALA A 6 7.62 4.37 9.03
CA ALA A 6 7.14 3.78 7.77
C ALA A 6 8.17 3.93 6.63
N LEU A 7 8.82 5.09 6.51
CA LEU A 7 9.88 5.31 5.52
C LEU A 7 11.11 4.43 5.78
N SER A 8 11.49 4.23 7.04
CA SER A 8 12.59 3.32 7.40
C SER A 8 12.25 1.85 7.11
N GLU A 9 11.00 1.45 7.31
CA GLU A 9 10.51 0.11 6.97
C GLU A 9 10.49 -0.10 5.46
N LEU A 10 10.01 0.88 4.71
CA LEU A 10 10.04 0.87 3.24
C LEU A 10 11.47 0.73 2.70
N GLU A 11 12.42 1.48 3.25
CA GLU A 11 13.83 1.38 2.86
C GLU A 11 14.39 -0.02 3.12
N LYS A 12 14.00 -0.64 4.24
CA LYS A 12 14.40 -2.02 4.57
C LYS A 12 13.83 -3.00 3.55
N VAL A 13 12.53 -2.93 3.26
CA VAL A 13 11.86 -3.77 2.26
C VAL A 13 12.56 -3.65 0.90
N TYR A 14 12.84 -2.43 0.46
CA TYR A 14 13.55 -2.18 -0.79
C TYR A 14 14.94 -2.85 -0.80
N LYS A 15 15.75 -2.65 0.25
CA LYS A 15 17.10 -3.23 0.35
C LYS A 15 17.09 -4.75 0.34
N ASP A 16 16.12 -5.36 1.03
CA ASP A 16 15.96 -6.81 1.11
C ASP A 16 15.52 -7.41 -0.25
N CYS A 17 14.95 -6.60 -1.15
CA CYS A 17 14.39 -7.02 -2.44
C CYS A 17 15.14 -6.48 -3.68
N LEU A 18 16.39 -6.00 -3.51
CA LEU A 18 17.21 -5.47 -4.61
C LEU A 18 17.60 -6.52 -5.66
N SER A 19 17.61 -7.79 -5.27
CA SER A 19 17.97 -8.91 -6.13
C SER A 19 16.72 -9.70 -6.49
N SER A 20 16.68 -10.20 -7.73
CA SER A 20 15.63 -11.13 -8.14
C SER A 20 15.62 -12.37 -7.24
N ASN A 21 14.46 -13.01 -7.15
CA ASN A 21 14.24 -14.21 -6.37
C ASN A 21 14.51 -14.04 -4.86
N TRP A 22 14.27 -12.84 -4.30
CA TRP A 22 14.48 -12.53 -2.88
C TRP A 22 13.69 -13.44 -1.92
N GLY A 23 12.60 -14.05 -2.39
CA GLY A 23 11.81 -15.05 -1.65
C GLY A 23 12.03 -16.51 -2.04
N GLY A 24 12.87 -16.82 -3.04
CA GLY A 24 13.06 -18.19 -3.55
C GLY A 24 11.99 -18.70 -4.52
N TYR A 25 11.01 -17.85 -4.87
CA TYR A 25 9.87 -18.18 -5.74
C TYR A 25 9.80 -17.36 -7.03
N GLY A 26 10.94 -16.89 -7.54
CA GLY A 26 11.04 -16.18 -8.82
C GLY A 26 10.59 -14.73 -8.81
N ALA A 27 10.49 -14.09 -7.64
CA ALA A 27 10.09 -12.70 -7.50
C ALA A 27 11.00 -11.75 -8.30
N GLU A 28 10.41 -10.72 -8.91
CA GLU A 28 11.14 -9.64 -9.54
C GLU A 28 11.81 -8.75 -8.47
N PRO A 29 12.98 -8.14 -8.78
CA PRO A 29 13.57 -7.15 -7.89
C PRO A 29 12.67 -5.91 -7.83
N ILE A 30 12.62 -5.28 -6.67
CA ILE A 30 12.04 -3.93 -6.56
C ILE A 30 13.04 -2.95 -7.15
N ASP A 31 12.64 -2.20 -8.17
CA ASP A 31 13.49 -1.18 -8.78
C ASP A 31 13.45 0.15 -7.99
N GLU A 32 14.44 1.01 -8.26
CA GLU A 32 14.55 2.30 -7.57
C GLU A 32 13.35 3.22 -7.88
N VAL A 33 12.76 3.13 -9.07
CA VAL A 33 11.62 3.97 -9.47
C VAL A 33 10.39 3.59 -8.64
N THR A 34 10.07 2.30 -8.52
CA THR A 34 9.00 1.82 -7.63
C THR A 34 9.22 2.29 -6.20
N TYR A 35 10.45 2.19 -5.68
CA TYR A 35 10.78 2.67 -4.33
C TYR A 35 10.52 4.17 -4.16
N GLN A 36 10.94 5.01 -5.11
CA GLN A 36 10.70 6.46 -5.04
C GLN A 36 9.20 6.80 -5.11
N TYR A 37 8.43 6.04 -5.89
CA TYR A 37 6.98 6.22 -5.97
C TYR A 37 6.28 5.76 -4.70
N ALA A 38 6.71 4.66 -4.09
CA ALA A 38 6.24 4.22 -2.78
C ALA A 38 6.56 5.25 -1.67
N VAL A 39 7.75 5.87 -1.71
CA VAL A 39 8.09 6.99 -0.81
C VAL A 39 7.15 8.18 -1.01
N SER A 40 6.85 8.51 -2.27
CA SER A 40 5.93 9.60 -2.63
C SER A 40 4.51 9.30 -2.16
N PHE A 41 4.04 8.07 -2.36
CA PHE A 41 2.75 7.59 -1.86
C PHE A 41 2.61 7.76 -0.35
N LEU A 42 3.60 7.31 0.45
CA LEU A 42 3.60 7.47 1.91
C LEU A 42 3.55 8.94 2.35
N LYS A 43 4.27 9.82 1.63
CA LYS A 43 4.29 11.27 1.94
C LYS A 43 2.98 11.98 1.59
N LEU A 44 2.17 11.40 0.69
CA LEU A 44 0.86 11.94 0.31
C LEU A 44 -0.27 11.43 1.21
N LEU A 45 0.00 10.49 2.13
CA LEU A 45 -1.00 10.06 3.10
C LEU A 45 -1.34 11.19 4.08
N PRO A 46 -2.65 11.46 4.30
CA PRO A 46 -3.09 12.39 5.33
C PRO A 46 -2.63 11.99 6.74
N GLU A 47 -2.37 12.97 7.60
CA GLU A 47 -1.95 12.73 8.99
C GLU A 47 -3.02 12.01 9.84
N ASP A 48 -4.29 12.06 9.44
CA ASP A 48 -5.40 11.39 10.13
C ASP A 48 -5.60 9.93 9.70
N VAL A 49 -4.74 9.42 8.82
CA VAL A 49 -4.74 8.02 8.37
C VAL A 49 -3.66 7.23 9.11
N PRO A 50 -3.96 6.04 9.66
CA PRO A 50 -2.95 5.18 10.27
C PRO A 50 -1.84 4.79 9.29
N THR A 51 -0.63 4.51 9.78
CA THR A 51 0.44 3.97 8.93
C THR A 51 0.10 2.55 8.46
N PRO A 52 0.35 2.20 7.19
CA PRO A 52 0.17 0.85 6.68
C PRO A 52 1.27 -0.10 7.16
N ASP A 53 0.98 -1.40 7.10
CA ASP A 53 2.01 -2.44 7.02
C ASP A 53 2.56 -2.48 5.59
N ILE A 54 3.88 -2.66 5.42
CA ILE A 54 4.55 -2.58 4.12
C ILE A 54 5.08 -3.94 3.70
N CYS A 55 4.72 -4.38 2.50
CA CYS A 55 5.07 -5.70 1.97
C CYS A 55 5.61 -5.60 0.54
N PRO A 56 6.71 -6.29 0.19
CA PRO A 56 7.13 -6.43 -1.20
C PRO A 56 6.20 -7.39 -1.95
N GLU A 57 5.84 -7.06 -3.19
CA GLU A 57 5.05 -7.93 -4.05
C GLU A 57 5.94 -8.68 -5.06
N PRO A 58 5.59 -9.92 -5.45
CA PRO A 58 6.42 -10.73 -6.36
C PRO A 58 6.67 -10.11 -7.73
N ALA A 59 5.81 -9.18 -8.18
CA ALA A 59 5.93 -8.49 -9.46
C ALA A 59 6.91 -7.30 -9.42
N GLY A 60 7.52 -7.01 -8.28
CA GLY A 60 8.40 -5.84 -8.10
C GLY A 60 7.67 -4.59 -7.60
N ASP A 61 6.37 -4.70 -7.34
CA ASP A 61 5.55 -3.65 -6.73
C ASP A 61 5.76 -3.60 -5.21
N ILE A 62 5.31 -2.52 -4.57
CA ILE A 62 5.29 -2.39 -3.11
C ILE A 62 3.84 -2.27 -2.62
N GLY A 63 3.43 -3.22 -1.81
CA GLY A 63 2.12 -3.28 -1.16
C GLY A 63 2.06 -2.53 0.17
N PHE A 64 0.94 -1.87 0.40
CA PHE A 64 0.57 -1.21 1.65
C PHE A 64 -0.75 -1.78 2.15
N GLU A 65 -0.77 -2.32 3.36
CA GLU A 65 -1.95 -2.93 3.98
C GLU A 65 -2.44 -2.12 5.19
N TRP A 66 -3.74 -1.85 5.22
CA TRP A 66 -4.46 -1.41 6.41
C TRP A 66 -5.45 -2.48 6.80
N ARG A 67 -5.35 -2.96 8.05
CA ARG A 67 -6.20 -4.03 8.55
C ARG A 67 -6.70 -3.72 9.95
N LYS A 68 -8.02 -3.81 10.14
CA LYS A 68 -8.65 -3.73 11.47
C LYS A 68 -8.97 -5.12 12.04
N ARG A 69 -9.53 -6.00 11.21
CA ARG A 69 -9.89 -7.38 11.56
C ARG A 69 -10.07 -8.22 10.30
N LYS A 70 -10.32 -9.52 10.46
CA LYS A 70 -10.71 -10.37 9.33
C LYS A 70 -11.96 -9.79 8.65
N GLY A 71 -11.90 -9.65 7.32
CA GLY A 71 -12.97 -9.03 6.54
C GLY A 71 -12.95 -7.50 6.53
N ARG A 72 -11.97 -6.84 7.16
CA ARG A 72 -11.78 -5.39 7.14
C ARG A 72 -10.31 -5.09 6.85
N THR A 73 -9.98 -5.11 5.57
CA THR A 73 -8.63 -4.90 5.06
C THR A 73 -8.69 -4.06 3.79
N PHE A 74 -7.75 -3.14 3.61
CA PHE A 74 -7.48 -2.48 2.34
C PHE A 74 -6.02 -2.70 1.97
N ILE A 75 -5.76 -3.12 0.74
CA ILE A 75 -4.41 -3.34 0.21
C ILE A 75 -4.29 -2.51 -1.06
N VAL A 76 -3.17 -1.81 -1.21
CA VAL A 76 -2.80 -1.09 -2.45
C VAL A 76 -1.34 -1.37 -2.77
N GLY A 77 -1.07 -1.82 -3.99
CA GLY A 77 0.26 -1.94 -4.57
C GLY A 77 0.61 -0.70 -5.39
N VAL A 78 1.86 -0.24 -5.28
CA VAL A 78 2.45 0.82 -6.09
C VAL A 78 3.46 0.19 -7.05
N ASP A 79 3.28 0.41 -8.36
CA ASP A 79 4.21 -0.04 -9.39
C ASP A 79 5.15 1.09 -9.88
N LYS A 80 6.02 0.76 -10.84
CA LYS A 80 6.97 1.69 -11.48
C LYS A 80 6.33 2.63 -12.52
N GLU A 81 5.03 2.52 -12.76
CA GLU A 81 4.24 3.38 -13.64
C GLU A 81 3.36 4.38 -12.85
N LYS A 82 3.51 4.45 -11.52
CA LYS A 82 2.64 5.18 -10.58
C LYS A 82 1.19 4.70 -10.59
N THR A 83 0.97 3.44 -10.93
CA THR A 83 -0.33 2.80 -10.81
C THR A 83 -0.50 2.28 -9.39
N LEU A 84 -1.70 2.52 -8.87
CA LEU A 84 -2.22 2.00 -7.62
C LEU A 84 -3.20 0.89 -7.96
N SER A 85 -2.77 -0.37 -7.88
CA SER A 85 -3.66 -1.52 -7.95
C SER A 85 -4.15 -1.85 -6.54
N TYR A 86 -5.45 -1.93 -6.31
CA TYR A 86 -5.97 -2.07 -4.95
C TYR A 86 -7.17 -3.00 -4.84
N VAL A 87 -7.34 -3.51 -3.63
CA VAL A 87 -8.52 -4.25 -3.21
C VAL A 87 -8.90 -3.89 -1.77
N GLY A 88 -10.15 -3.47 -1.59
CA GLY A 88 -10.77 -3.34 -0.28
C GLY A 88 -11.68 -4.53 0.01
N LEU A 89 -11.50 -5.16 1.16
CA LEU A 89 -12.36 -6.21 1.71
C LEU A 89 -13.12 -5.64 2.92
N TYR A 90 -14.46 -5.58 2.80
CA TYR A 90 -15.36 -5.03 3.81
C TYR A 90 -16.56 -5.98 4.05
N ASP A 91 -16.41 -6.92 4.97
CA ASP A 91 -17.46 -7.81 5.48
C ASP A 91 -18.25 -8.55 4.38
N GLY A 92 -17.53 -9.08 3.38
CA GLY A 92 -18.11 -9.82 2.25
C GLY A 92 -18.27 -8.98 0.99
N GLU A 93 -18.06 -7.67 1.06
CA GLU A 93 -17.89 -6.80 -0.08
C GLU A 93 -16.40 -6.75 -0.49
N ASN A 94 -16.14 -6.90 -1.79
CA ASN A 94 -14.82 -6.67 -2.39
C ASN A 94 -14.90 -5.48 -3.34
N ILE A 95 -14.01 -4.51 -3.15
CA ILE A 95 -13.91 -3.31 -3.98
C ILE A 95 -12.51 -3.32 -4.63
N PRO A 96 -12.34 -3.98 -5.79
CA PRO A 96 -11.11 -3.87 -6.55
C PRO A 96 -11.08 -2.54 -7.32
N GLY A 97 -9.88 -2.10 -7.69
CA GLY A 97 -9.74 -1.00 -8.64
C GLY A 97 -8.30 -0.66 -8.97
N GLU A 98 -8.19 0.34 -9.83
CA GLU A 98 -6.92 0.88 -10.29
C GLU A 98 -7.03 2.41 -10.38
N LYS A 99 -5.99 3.10 -9.94
CA LYS A 99 -5.84 4.56 -10.10
C LYS A 99 -4.39 4.89 -10.39
N THR A 100 -4.15 6.03 -11.01
CA THR A 100 -2.82 6.64 -11.00
C THR A 100 -2.79 7.76 -9.97
N PHE A 101 -1.60 8.12 -9.52
CA PHE A 101 -1.38 9.29 -8.67
C PHE A 101 -0.18 10.09 -9.16
N GLU A 102 -0.19 11.39 -8.89
CA GLU A 102 0.91 12.30 -9.22
C GLU A 102 1.27 13.09 -7.96
N ASP A 103 0.92 14.38 -7.91
CA ASP A 103 1.20 15.25 -6.77
C ASP A 103 0.11 15.19 -5.68
N THR A 104 -0.96 14.43 -5.92
CA THR A 104 -2.09 14.29 -4.99
C THR A 104 -2.55 12.84 -4.89
N MET A 105 -2.92 12.41 -3.69
CA MET A 105 -3.56 11.12 -3.47
C MET A 105 -4.98 11.11 -4.03
N PRO A 106 -5.42 10.07 -4.77
CA PRO A 106 -6.81 9.96 -5.18
C PRO A 106 -7.74 9.79 -3.97
N ASP A 107 -8.81 10.60 -3.89
CA ASP A 107 -9.75 10.60 -2.75
C ASP A 107 -10.29 9.20 -2.41
N ILE A 108 -10.55 8.39 -3.44
CA ILE A 108 -11.04 7.02 -3.27
C ILE A 108 -10.09 6.15 -2.44
N ILE A 109 -8.78 6.36 -2.53
CA ILE A 109 -7.81 5.60 -1.74
C ILE A 109 -7.96 5.97 -0.25
N ILE A 110 -8.08 7.25 0.05
CA ILE A 110 -8.28 7.74 1.42
C ILE A 110 -9.62 7.26 1.99
N ASP A 111 -10.69 7.33 1.20
CA ASP A 111 -12.01 6.87 1.60
C ASP A 111 -12.02 5.37 1.92
N LEU A 112 -11.34 4.57 1.10
CA LEU A 112 -11.21 3.13 1.33
C LEU A 112 -10.39 2.82 2.59
N ILE A 113 -9.26 3.50 2.80
CA ILE A 113 -8.49 3.34 4.04
C ILE A 113 -9.34 3.69 5.27
N LYS A 114 -10.08 4.81 5.24
CA LYS A 114 -10.97 5.21 6.34
C LYS A 114 -12.09 4.18 6.56
N LYS A 115 -12.65 3.60 5.49
CA LYS A 115 -13.69 2.55 5.55
C LYS A 115 -13.20 1.27 6.27
N VAL A 116 -11.90 1.01 6.35
CA VAL A 116 -11.34 -0.11 7.15
C VAL A 116 -11.69 0.05 8.63
N TYR A 117 -11.66 1.28 9.14
CA TYR A 117 -11.80 1.56 10.57
C TYR A 117 -13.19 2.00 11.00
N GLN A 118 -14.06 2.35 10.06
CA GLN A 118 -15.46 2.66 10.31
C GLN A 118 -16.20 1.44 10.89
N GLU A 119 -17.01 1.67 11.93
CA GLU A 119 -17.94 0.67 12.44
C GLU A 119 -19.12 0.52 11.48
N ILE A 120 -19.70 -0.68 11.43
CA ILE A 120 -21.03 -0.84 10.84
C ILE A 120 -22.01 -0.14 11.80
N THR A 121 -22.39 1.09 11.50
CA THR A 121 -23.60 1.66 12.08
C THR A 121 -24.78 0.99 11.38
N ASN A 122 -25.31 -0.08 11.97
CA ASN A 122 -26.65 -0.51 11.64
C ASN A 122 -27.62 0.61 12.07
N PRO A 123 -28.48 1.12 11.18
CA PRO A 123 -29.57 2.00 11.56
C PRO A 123 -30.59 1.31 12.48
#